data_AF-A0A8T1YVF2-F1
#
_entry.id   AF-A0A8T1YVF2-F1
#
_cell.length_a   1.000
_cell.length_b   1.000
_cell.length_c   1.000
_cell.angle_alpha   90.00
_cell.angle_beta   90.00
_cell.angle_gamma   90.00
#
_symmetry.space_group_name_H-M   'P 1'
#
loop_
_entity.id
_entity.type
_entity.pdbx_description
1 polymer ?
#
loop_
_entity_poly.entity_id
_entity_poly.type
_entity_poly.pdbx_seq_one_letter_code
_entity_poly.pdbx_strand_id
1 'polypeptide(L)'
;MLTKVWEDPWIPTIPARAAKSLLDVRDPLLYVNDLIDQSTKLWKLDRLQALIDPADIPLILGIRPSRTYLSDGYSWSHTKSGNYSVKSGYWAARELSRPTCDPPFQGPGVSALQAQVWKLKTTRKLMHFAWQCGSGCLATYQRLCYRHIGNEKGCPRCGAPEESINHLLFDCPPSRQIWALSPIPTSGHIFPRSSLFYNFDFLFWRGKEFGIEEETLELFPWILWYIWKSRNRFCFENFKEPPQETLALALREASVWKKANMKEAADPESLARSVLLPASFPRISECQIDASWHSEDSLSGHGWVLVDQDRILQLGLMSSRRSLSPLHAEIDSLLWAMECLISLGITNGAFASDCSDMISILDNQDAWPSFAAEMSSFRSLVCFFPSFSIRFVPRSFNTRADCLAKKARARNSLFSHVSSSVPDWLSLAESLFPIS
;
A
#
# COMPACT_ATOMS: atom_id res chain seq x y z
N MET A 1 19.89 -25.46 7.76
CA MET A 1 19.85 -24.05 8.18
C MET A 1 21.21 -23.46 7.96
N LEU A 2 21.32 -22.41 7.15
CA LEU A 2 22.60 -21.84 6.72
C LEU A 2 22.82 -20.40 7.19
N THR A 3 21.84 -19.78 7.87
CA THR A 3 21.95 -18.41 8.36
C THR A 3 22.98 -18.31 9.49
N LYS A 4 24.08 -17.61 9.23
CA LYS A 4 25.14 -17.31 10.19
C LYS A 4 24.74 -16.13 11.07
N VAL A 5 24.94 -16.27 12.38
CA VAL A 5 24.48 -15.27 13.36
C VAL A 5 25.12 -13.90 13.15
N TRP A 6 26.41 -13.87 12.79
CA TRP A 6 27.23 -12.66 12.78
C TRP A 6 27.44 -12.02 11.39
N GLU A 7 27.13 -12.74 10.32
CA GLU A 7 27.37 -12.30 8.93
C GLU A 7 26.05 -11.96 8.22
N ASP A 8 25.02 -12.81 8.37
CA ASP A 8 23.80 -12.67 7.60
C ASP A 8 22.83 -11.64 8.21
N PRO A 9 22.09 -10.86 7.40
CA PRO A 9 21.18 -9.84 7.88
C PRO A 9 19.82 -10.42 8.31
N TRP A 10 19.78 -11.12 9.44
CA TRP A 10 18.59 -11.82 9.93
C TRP A 10 17.85 -11.10 11.08
N ILE A 11 18.43 -10.06 11.67
CA ILE A 11 17.75 -9.24 12.67
C ILE A 11 16.78 -8.28 11.96
N PRO A 12 15.49 -8.23 12.35
CA PRO A 12 14.43 -7.52 11.63
C PRO A 12 14.43 -6.00 11.92
N THR A 13 15.57 -5.34 11.73
CA THR A 13 15.67 -3.88 11.69
C THR A 13 15.46 -3.35 10.26
N ILE A 14 15.39 -2.03 10.10
CA ILE A 14 15.31 -1.38 8.79
C ILE A 14 16.52 -0.44 8.67
N PRO A 15 17.57 -0.79 7.89
CA PRO A 15 17.74 -2.04 7.14
C PRO A 15 17.99 -3.25 8.05
N ALA A 16 17.71 -4.45 7.54
CA ALA A 16 18.04 -5.70 8.24
C ALA A 16 19.56 -5.83 8.39
N ARG A 17 20.02 -6.40 9.50
CA ARG A 17 21.45 -6.53 9.80
C ARG A 17 21.74 -7.81 10.59
N ALA A 18 23.02 -8.15 10.70
CA ALA A 18 23.46 -9.24 11.57
C ALA A 18 23.27 -8.90 13.06
N ALA A 19 23.27 -9.94 13.89
CA ALA A 19 23.20 -9.79 15.34
C ALA A 19 24.47 -9.11 15.87
N LYS A 20 24.29 -8.25 16.87
CA LYS A 20 25.40 -7.70 17.64
C LYS A 20 25.80 -8.70 18.72
N SER A 21 27.10 -8.96 18.84
CA SER A 21 27.62 -9.84 19.89
C SER A 21 27.88 -9.04 21.16
N LEU A 22 27.61 -9.68 22.30
CA LEU A 22 28.05 -9.20 23.61
C LEU A 22 29.55 -9.45 23.84
N LEU A 23 30.14 -10.42 23.11
CA LEU A 23 31.52 -10.87 23.27
C LEU A 23 32.44 -10.30 22.18
N ASP A 24 33.69 -10.04 22.56
CA ASP A 24 34.73 -9.59 21.62
C ASP A 24 35.17 -10.72 20.67
N VAL A 25 35.24 -11.95 21.18
CA VAL A 25 35.56 -13.15 20.38
C VAL A 25 34.27 -13.86 20.01
N ARG A 26 34.08 -14.06 18.71
CA ARG A 26 32.86 -14.65 18.13
C ARG A 26 33.21 -15.95 17.42
N ASP A 27 32.36 -16.96 17.58
CA ASP A 27 32.42 -18.15 16.75
C ASP A 27 31.82 -17.83 15.36
N PRO A 28 32.63 -17.79 14.28
CA PRO A 28 32.15 -17.47 12.93
C PRO A 28 31.22 -18.57 12.35
N LEU A 29 31.21 -19.76 12.95
CA LEU A 29 30.40 -20.90 12.53
C LEU A 29 29.14 -21.07 13.40
N LEU A 30 28.79 -20.08 14.23
CA LEU A 30 27.53 -20.09 14.97
C LEU A 30 26.36 -19.81 14.01
N TYR A 31 25.45 -20.77 13.87
CA TYR A 31 24.24 -20.62 13.06
C TYR A 31 23.03 -20.26 13.93
N VAL A 32 22.05 -19.57 13.33
CA VAL A 32 20.80 -19.22 14.01
C VAL A 32 20.08 -20.48 14.52
N ASN A 33 20.21 -21.60 13.81
CA ASN A 33 19.70 -22.91 14.23
C ASN A 33 20.21 -23.37 15.59
N ASP A 34 21.45 -23.03 15.95
CA ASP A 34 22.07 -23.45 17.20
C ASP A 34 21.45 -22.74 18.41
N LEU A 35 20.87 -21.56 18.17
CA LEU A 35 20.13 -20.75 19.14
C LEU A 35 18.68 -21.24 19.34
N ILE A 36 18.23 -22.22 18.56
CA ILE A 36 16.87 -22.80 18.64
C ILE A 36 16.94 -24.17 19.31
N ASP A 37 16.01 -24.42 20.23
CA ASP A 37 15.79 -25.75 20.80
C ASP A 37 15.00 -26.61 19.81
N GLN A 38 15.57 -27.75 19.40
CA GLN A 38 14.99 -28.61 18.38
C GLN A 38 13.76 -29.39 18.86
N SER A 39 13.61 -29.57 20.17
CA SER A 39 12.48 -30.27 20.79
C SER A 39 11.29 -29.34 20.98
N THR A 40 11.51 -28.15 21.56
CA THR A 40 10.44 -27.20 21.86
C THR A 40 10.15 -26.23 20.71
N LYS A 41 11.08 -26.10 19.74
CA LYS A 41 11.05 -25.09 18.67
C LYS A 41 10.97 -23.66 19.21
N LEU A 42 11.52 -23.44 20.40
CA LEU A 42 11.66 -22.13 21.04
C LEU A 42 13.12 -21.67 21.01
N TRP A 43 13.33 -20.37 21.17
CA TRP A 43 14.65 -19.79 21.35
C TRP A 43 15.25 -20.21 22.70
N LYS A 44 16.53 -20.58 22.69
CA LYS A 44 17.34 -20.83 23.91
C LYS A 44 17.69 -19.51 24.57
N LEU A 45 16.85 -19.04 25.48
CA LEU A 45 16.97 -17.71 26.09
C LEU A 45 18.30 -17.53 26.83
N ASP A 46 18.77 -18.57 27.51
CA ASP A 46 20.08 -18.65 28.18
C ASP A 46 21.23 -18.38 27.20
N ARG A 47 21.19 -19.00 26.02
CA ARG A 47 22.20 -18.81 24.95
C ARG A 47 22.14 -17.39 24.37
N LEU A 48 20.93 -16.87 24.13
CA LEU A 48 20.76 -15.51 23.64
C LEU A 48 21.33 -14.48 24.63
N GLN A 49 21.03 -14.63 25.92
CA GLN A 49 21.55 -13.75 26.98
C GLN A 49 23.07 -13.82 27.14
N ALA A 50 23.68 -14.97 26.87
CA ALA A 50 25.12 -15.14 26.98
C ALA A 50 25.91 -14.56 25.79
N LEU A 51 25.32 -14.53 24.58
CA LEU A 51 26.05 -14.28 23.33
C LEU A 51 25.64 -12.99 22.61
N ILE A 52 24.38 -12.58 22.73
CA ILE A 52 23.76 -11.54 21.90
C ILE A 52 23.63 -10.24 22.71
N ASP A 53 23.82 -9.10 22.05
CA ASP A 53 23.56 -7.78 22.62
C ASP A 53 22.11 -7.69 23.14
N PRO A 54 21.88 -7.20 24.37
CA PRO A 54 20.55 -7.10 24.95
C PRO A 54 19.53 -6.34 24.10
N ALA A 55 19.95 -5.41 23.24
CA ALA A 55 19.07 -4.68 22.34
C ALA A 55 18.48 -5.56 21.22
N ASP A 56 19.18 -6.64 20.83
CA ASP A 56 18.73 -7.54 19.76
C ASP A 56 17.83 -8.66 20.29
N ILE A 57 17.96 -9.03 21.57
CA ILE A 57 17.19 -10.14 22.17
C ILE A 57 15.66 -9.96 21.99
N PRO A 58 15.04 -8.80 22.27
CA PRO A 58 13.60 -8.61 22.05
C PRO A 58 13.18 -8.76 20.59
N LEU A 59 14.05 -8.41 19.64
CA LEU A 59 13.79 -8.56 18.21
C LEU A 59 13.82 -10.03 17.80
N ILE A 60 14.83 -10.77 18.27
CA ILE A 60 14.98 -12.21 18.02
C ILE A 60 13.81 -12.99 18.61
N LEU A 61 13.43 -12.68 19.85
CA LEU A 61 12.29 -13.33 20.50
C LEU A 61 10.95 -13.04 19.83
N GLY A 62 10.84 -11.96 19.06
CA GLY A 62 9.69 -11.66 18.22
C GLY A 62 9.62 -12.50 16.94
N ILE A 63 10.76 -13.01 16.45
CA ILE A 63 10.80 -13.94 15.31
C ILE A 63 10.28 -15.29 15.79
N ARG A 64 9.22 -15.79 15.16
CA ARG A 64 8.68 -17.12 15.47
C ARG A 64 9.47 -18.19 14.71
N PRO A 65 10.18 -19.11 15.40
CA PRO A 65 10.74 -20.28 14.71
C PRO A 65 9.61 -21.14 14.15
N SER A 66 9.81 -21.71 12.96
CA SER A 66 8.85 -22.66 12.41
C SER A 66 8.73 -23.89 13.30
N ARG A 67 7.50 -24.30 13.59
CA ARG A 67 7.22 -25.57 14.31
C ARG A 67 7.44 -26.79 13.43
N THR A 68 7.36 -26.62 12.12
CA THR A 68 7.62 -27.63 11.10
C THR A 68 9.00 -27.42 10.48
N TYR A 69 9.54 -28.43 9.81
CA TYR A 69 10.77 -28.29 9.05
C TYR A 69 10.51 -27.52 7.75
N LEU A 70 10.78 -26.22 7.74
CA LEU A 70 10.79 -25.38 6.55
C LEU A 70 12.23 -25.09 6.12
N SER A 71 12.45 -24.96 4.81
CA SER A 71 13.71 -24.43 4.29
C SER A 71 13.81 -22.93 4.57
N ASP A 72 15.02 -22.46 4.81
CA ASP A 72 15.31 -21.03 4.93
C ASP A 72 14.95 -20.31 3.61
N GLY A 73 14.52 -19.06 3.73
CA GLY A 73 14.14 -18.20 2.60
C GLY A 73 14.49 -16.74 2.85
N TYR A 74 14.42 -15.92 1.80
CA TYR A 74 14.69 -14.48 1.88
C TYR A 74 13.39 -13.69 1.99
N SER A 75 13.41 -12.63 2.80
CA SER A 75 12.33 -11.65 2.91
C SER A 75 12.86 -10.22 2.76
N TRP A 76 12.14 -9.41 2.00
CA TRP A 76 12.44 -8.01 1.74
C TRP A 76 11.87 -7.10 2.83
N SER A 77 12.75 -6.55 3.66
CA SER A 77 12.42 -5.74 4.85
C SER A 77 11.61 -4.46 4.58
N HIS A 78 11.57 -3.97 3.33
CA HIS A 78 10.87 -2.72 2.97
C HIS A 78 9.43 -2.94 2.49
N THR A 79 8.88 -4.14 2.66
CA THR A 79 7.49 -4.47 2.31
C THR A 79 6.86 -5.35 3.37
N LYS A 80 5.55 -5.19 3.63
CA LYS A 80 4.83 -6.05 4.59
C LYS A 80 4.89 -7.52 4.20
N SER A 81 4.74 -7.84 2.91
CA SER A 81 4.78 -9.22 2.41
C SER A 81 6.15 -9.87 2.44
N GLY A 82 7.21 -9.07 2.43
CA GLY A 82 8.56 -9.58 2.23
C GLY A 82 8.93 -9.77 0.76
N ASN A 83 8.09 -9.36 -0.19
CA ASN A 83 8.42 -9.44 -1.61
C ASN A 83 9.15 -8.18 -2.10
N TYR A 84 10.23 -8.40 -2.85
CA TYR A 84 10.86 -7.32 -3.59
C TYR A 84 9.95 -6.84 -4.73
N SER A 85 9.91 -5.52 -4.93
CA SER A 85 9.34 -4.90 -6.12
C SER A 85 10.27 -3.80 -6.60
N VAL A 86 10.29 -3.52 -7.91
CA VAL A 86 11.11 -2.42 -8.46
C VAL A 86 10.79 -1.08 -7.77
N LYS A 87 9.52 -0.86 -7.41
CA LYS A 87 9.07 0.31 -6.65
C LYS A 87 9.71 0.38 -5.25
N SER A 88 9.66 -0.72 -4.49
CA SER A 88 10.24 -0.76 -3.14
C SER A 88 11.78 -0.72 -3.18
N GLY A 89 12.40 -1.35 -4.16
CA GLY A 89 13.85 -1.25 -4.41
C GLY A 89 14.29 0.17 -4.75
N TYR A 90 13.59 0.85 -5.67
CA TYR A 90 13.90 2.24 -6.01
C TYR A 90 13.68 3.20 -4.84
N TRP A 91 12.60 2.99 -4.07
CA TRP A 91 12.36 3.76 -2.84
C TRP A 91 13.50 3.57 -1.84
N ALA A 92 13.89 2.32 -1.55
CA ALA A 92 14.99 2.02 -0.64
C ALA A 92 16.32 2.61 -1.14
N ALA A 93 16.63 2.47 -2.43
CA ALA A 93 17.83 3.06 -3.02
C ALA A 93 17.85 4.59 -2.89
N ARG A 94 16.72 5.26 -3.12
CA ARG A 94 16.61 6.71 -2.93
C ARG A 94 16.79 7.11 -1.48
N GLU A 95 16.16 6.41 -0.54
CA GLU A 95 16.23 6.75 0.87
C GLU A 95 17.63 6.51 1.43
N LEU A 96 18.27 5.39 1.06
CA LEU A 96 19.66 5.07 1.42
C LEU A 96 20.68 5.98 0.73
N SER A 97 20.36 6.53 -0.45
CA SER A 97 21.24 7.44 -1.20
C SER A 97 21.02 8.91 -0.86
N ARG A 98 20.05 9.27 0.00
CA ARG A 98 19.89 10.66 0.44
C ARG A 98 21.08 11.05 1.32
N PRO A 99 21.89 12.05 0.93
CA PRO A 99 22.76 12.69 1.89
C PRO A 99 21.88 13.26 3.01
N THR A 100 22.27 13.07 4.27
CA THR A 100 21.62 13.66 5.45
C THR A 100 21.59 15.20 5.45
N CYS A 101 22.11 15.83 4.39
CA CYS A 101 22.38 17.26 4.27
C CYS A 101 21.83 17.91 2.99
N ASP A 102 20.87 17.30 2.28
CA ASP A 102 20.16 18.06 1.25
C ASP A 102 19.18 19.03 1.94
N PRO A 103 19.34 20.36 1.80
CA PRO A 103 18.36 21.28 2.35
C PRO A 103 16.99 20.97 1.74
N PRO A 104 15.89 21.04 2.52
CA PRO A 104 14.56 20.92 1.97
C PRO A 104 14.44 21.96 0.85
N PHE A 105 13.98 21.54 -0.33
CA PHE A 105 13.73 22.43 -1.46
C PHE A 105 12.81 23.57 -0.99
N GLN A 106 13.37 24.77 -0.79
CA GLN A 106 12.64 25.97 -0.40
C GLN A 106 12.22 26.73 -1.66
N GLY A 107 11.10 26.29 -2.22
CA GLY A 107 10.40 26.96 -3.32
C GLY A 107 9.04 26.31 -3.57
N PRO A 108 8.08 26.97 -4.24
CA PRO A 108 6.85 26.31 -4.66
C PRO A 108 7.20 25.19 -5.66
N GLY A 109 7.19 23.94 -5.20
CA GLY A 109 7.55 22.79 -6.01
C GLY A 109 6.49 22.51 -7.07
N VAL A 110 6.93 22.21 -8.29
CA VAL A 110 6.05 21.71 -9.38
C VAL A 110 5.60 20.25 -9.16
N SER A 111 6.03 19.62 -8.06
CA SER A 111 5.72 18.23 -7.71
C SER A 111 4.22 17.95 -7.64
N ALA A 112 3.41 18.91 -7.15
CA ALA A 112 1.96 18.77 -7.10
C ALA A 112 1.36 18.71 -8.52
N LEU A 113 1.79 19.61 -9.41
CA LEU A 113 1.40 19.60 -10.83
C LEU A 113 1.82 18.31 -11.52
N GLN A 114 3.06 17.87 -11.31
CA GLN A 114 3.59 16.62 -11.89
C GLN A 114 2.85 15.38 -11.39
N ALA A 115 2.49 15.34 -10.10
CA ALA A 115 1.70 14.26 -9.53
C ALA A 115 0.26 14.26 -10.07
N GLN A 116 -0.33 15.45 -10.26
CA GLN A 116 -1.69 15.60 -10.77
C GLN A 116 -1.86 15.07 -12.20
N VAL A 117 -0.82 15.17 -13.04
CA VAL A 117 -0.82 14.59 -14.40
C VAL A 117 -1.23 13.11 -14.40
N TRP A 118 -0.76 12.33 -13.43
CA TRP A 118 -1.04 10.89 -13.36
C TRP A 118 -2.46 10.56 -12.90
N LYS A 119 -3.24 11.56 -12.47
CA LYS A 119 -4.65 11.43 -12.10
C LYS A 119 -5.61 11.79 -13.25
N LEU A 120 -5.09 12.23 -14.41
CA LEU A 120 -5.92 12.61 -15.55
C LEU A 120 -6.76 11.43 -16.07
N LYS A 121 -8.04 11.65 -16.36
CA LYS A 121 -8.88 10.62 -17.01
C LYS A 121 -8.58 10.59 -18.51
N THR A 122 -7.49 9.93 -18.89
CA THR A 122 -7.06 9.82 -20.29
C THR A 122 -6.18 8.58 -20.50
N THR A 123 -5.68 8.36 -21.72
CA THR A 123 -4.73 7.26 -21.99
C THR A 123 -3.39 7.48 -21.28
N ARG A 124 -2.72 6.39 -20.88
CA ARG A 124 -1.36 6.45 -20.29
C ARG A 124 -0.36 7.21 -21.16
N LYS A 125 -0.52 7.13 -22.49
CA LYS A 125 0.26 7.88 -23.47
C LYS A 125 0.11 9.39 -23.28
N LEU A 126 -1.12 9.88 -23.11
CA LEU A 126 -1.40 11.30 -22.92
C LEU A 126 -0.98 11.79 -21.52
N MET A 127 -1.09 10.95 -20.48
CA MET A 127 -0.51 11.25 -19.16
C MET A 127 1.02 11.44 -19.27
N HIS A 128 1.71 10.50 -19.91
CA HIS A 128 3.16 10.61 -20.07
C HIS A 128 3.56 11.86 -20.87
N PHE A 129 2.83 12.17 -21.95
CA PHE A 129 3.05 13.39 -22.72
C PHE A 129 2.86 14.66 -21.87
N ALA A 130 1.75 14.77 -21.13
CA ALA A 130 1.52 15.91 -20.24
C ALA A 130 2.61 16.02 -19.15
N TRP A 131 3.12 14.90 -18.66
CA TRP A 131 4.25 14.86 -17.73
C TRP A 131 5.54 15.35 -18.38
N GLN A 132 5.80 14.99 -19.65
CA GLN A 132 6.94 15.53 -20.41
C GLN A 132 6.84 17.05 -20.60
N CYS A 133 5.63 17.58 -20.83
CA CYS A 133 5.40 19.03 -20.87
C CYS A 133 5.77 19.68 -19.54
N GLY A 134 5.19 19.24 -18.43
CA GLY A 134 5.43 19.79 -17.09
C GLY A 134 6.85 19.56 -16.55
N SER A 135 7.56 18.55 -17.04
CA SER A 135 8.95 18.25 -16.65
C SER A 135 9.99 18.92 -17.54
N GLY A 136 9.57 19.70 -18.55
CA GLY A 136 10.51 20.35 -19.47
C GLY A 136 11.19 19.40 -20.46
N CYS A 137 10.64 18.21 -20.65
CA CYS A 137 11.22 17.14 -21.48
C CYS A 137 10.64 17.09 -22.90
N LEU A 138 9.65 17.92 -23.22
CA LEU A 138 9.08 18.00 -24.57
C LEU A 138 10.08 18.61 -25.55
N ALA A 139 10.27 17.97 -26.71
CA ALA A 139 11.16 18.43 -27.75
C ALA A 139 10.60 19.67 -28.48
N THR A 140 10.98 20.85 -28.01
CA THR A 140 10.80 22.13 -28.71
C THR A 140 12.16 22.64 -29.21
N TYR A 141 12.17 23.59 -30.13
CA TYR A 141 13.44 24.12 -30.66
C TYR A 141 14.30 24.77 -29.55
N GLN A 142 13.69 25.47 -28.60
CA GLN A 142 14.38 25.95 -27.39
C GLN A 142 15.07 24.80 -26.63
N ARG A 143 14.36 23.68 -26.39
CA ARG A 143 14.87 22.53 -25.62
C ARG A 143 15.91 21.72 -26.39
N LEU A 144 15.76 21.57 -27.70
CA LEU A 144 16.75 20.91 -28.56
C LEU A 144 18.06 21.70 -28.59
N CYS A 145 17.98 23.03 -28.69
CA CYS A 145 19.16 23.88 -28.62
C CYS A 145 19.81 23.85 -27.23
N TYR A 146 19.02 23.90 -26.15
CA TYR A 146 19.53 23.73 -24.78
C TYR A 146 20.28 22.41 -24.56
N ARG A 147 19.88 21.34 -25.25
CA ARG A 147 20.52 20.02 -25.19
C ARG A 147 21.65 19.84 -26.23
N HIS A 148 22.03 20.89 -26.95
CA HIS A 148 23.06 20.85 -28.00
C HIS A 148 22.72 19.88 -29.15
N ILE A 149 21.42 19.65 -29.40
CA ILE A 149 20.93 18.81 -30.51
C ILE A 149 20.57 19.67 -31.74
N GLY A 150 20.17 20.93 -31.53
CA GLY A 150 19.75 21.84 -32.60
C GLY A 150 20.42 23.21 -32.51
N ASN A 151 20.47 23.92 -33.64
CA ASN A 151 21.15 25.21 -33.76
C ASN A 151 20.20 26.42 -33.74
N GLU A 152 18.90 26.19 -33.92
CA GLU A 152 17.88 27.23 -33.98
C GLU A 152 16.91 27.12 -32.81
N LYS A 153 16.55 28.26 -32.22
CA LYS A 153 15.57 28.34 -31.11
C LYS A 153 14.20 28.84 -31.55
N GLY A 154 14.10 29.44 -32.73
CA GLY A 154 12.89 30.10 -33.21
C GLY A 154 11.71 29.16 -33.45
N CYS A 155 10.50 29.69 -33.42
CA CYS A 155 9.29 28.92 -33.71
C CYS A 155 9.15 28.70 -35.22
N PRO A 156 9.15 27.45 -35.71
CA PRO A 156 9.07 27.18 -37.14
C PRO A 156 7.71 27.59 -37.74
N ARG A 157 6.65 27.69 -36.93
CA ARG A 157 5.30 28.03 -37.41
C ARG A 157 5.05 29.52 -37.56
N CYS A 158 5.53 30.33 -36.61
CA CYS A 158 5.18 31.76 -36.57
C CYS A 158 6.38 32.71 -36.55
N GLY A 159 7.61 32.18 -36.63
CA GLY A 159 8.83 32.98 -36.67
C GLY A 159 9.17 33.69 -35.35
N ALA A 160 8.51 33.36 -34.24
CA ALA A 160 8.88 33.90 -32.93
C ALA A 160 10.34 33.54 -32.60
N PRO A 161 11.10 34.39 -31.90
CA PRO A 161 12.53 34.19 -31.65
C PRO A 161 12.85 32.95 -30.81
N GLU A 162 11.88 32.48 -30.02
CA GLU A 162 12.04 31.30 -29.17
C GLU A 162 10.76 30.45 -29.09
N GLU A 163 10.89 29.15 -29.37
CA GLU A 163 9.84 28.15 -29.20
C GLU A 163 9.99 27.41 -27.87
N SER A 164 9.48 28.01 -26.80
CA SER A 164 9.32 27.31 -25.53
C SER A 164 8.16 26.31 -25.55
N ILE A 165 8.07 25.44 -24.54
CA ILE A 165 6.91 24.54 -24.38
C ILE A 165 5.62 25.36 -24.22
N ASN A 166 5.67 26.46 -23.46
CA ASN A 166 4.52 27.36 -23.34
C ASN A 166 4.15 27.98 -24.68
N HIS A 167 5.14 28.45 -25.44
CA HIS A 167 4.89 29.03 -26.74
C HIS A 167 4.25 28.01 -27.68
N LEU A 168 4.83 26.81 -27.80
CA LEU A 168 4.29 25.74 -28.64
C LEU A 168 2.83 25.44 -28.29
N LEU A 169 2.51 25.28 -27.01
CA LEU A 169 1.20 24.80 -26.55
C LEU A 169 0.15 25.90 -26.40
N PHE A 170 0.54 27.13 -26.09
CA PHE A 170 -0.39 28.18 -25.65
C PHE A 170 -0.23 29.53 -26.38
N ASP A 171 1.00 29.99 -26.66
CA ASP A 171 1.19 31.35 -27.21
C ASP A 171 1.27 31.41 -28.75
N CYS A 172 1.68 30.32 -29.39
CA CYS A 172 1.85 30.26 -30.85
C CYS A 172 0.50 30.56 -31.54
N PRO A 173 0.44 31.40 -32.59
CA PRO A 173 -0.83 31.82 -33.20
C PRO A 173 -1.79 30.66 -33.58
N PRO A 174 -1.33 29.55 -34.21
CA PRO A 174 -2.19 28.39 -34.46
C PRO A 174 -2.72 27.76 -33.17
N SER A 175 -1.89 27.65 -32.12
CA SER A 175 -2.30 27.10 -30.83
C SER A 175 -3.34 28.00 -30.15
N ARG A 176 -3.17 29.33 -30.20
CA ARG A 176 -4.15 30.30 -29.69
C ARG A 176 -5.50 30.17 -30.40
N GLN A 177 -5.49 29.96 -31.71
CA GLN A 177 -6.71 29.73 -32.49
C GLN A 177 -7.41 28.44 -32.05
N ILE A 178 -6.67 27.35 -31.84
CA ILE A 178 -7.22 26.08 -31.33
C ILE A 178 -7.88 26.29 -29.96
N TRP A 179 -7.20 26.98 -29.03
CA TRP A 179 -7.77 27.28 -27.72
C TRP A 179 -9.02 28.15 -27.81
N ALA A 180 -9.00 29.20 -28.63
CA ALA A 180 -10.16 30.09 -28.83
C ALA A 180 -11.37 29.39 -29.46
N LEU A 181 -11.15 28.34 -30.25
CA LEU A 181 -12.20 27.50 -30.82
C LEU A 181 -12.66 26.39 -29.87
N SER A 182 -11.88 26.10 -28.82
CA SER A 182 -12.16 24.98 -27.93
C SER A 182 -13.31 25.29 -26.97
N PRO A 183 -13.97 24.26 -26.40
CA PRO A 183 -14.99 24.46 -25.36
C PRO A 183 -14.45 25.08 -24.06
N ILE A 184 -13.12 25.13 -23.88
CA ILE A 184 -12.50 25.75 -22.70
C ILE A 184 -12.41 27.26 -22.96
N PRO A 185 -13.13 28.11 -22.21
CA PRO A 185 -13.17 29.54 -22.47
C PRO A 185 -11.78 30.17 -22.37
N THR A 186 -11.39 30.91 -23.40
CA THR A 186 -10.17 31.73 -23.39
C THR A 186 -10.51 33.18 -23.13
N SER A 187 -9.88 33.80 -22.13
CA SER A 187 -9.94 35.26 -21.94
C SER A 187 -8.53 35.80 -21.74
N GLY A 188 -8.23 36.95 -22.34
CA GLY A 188 -6.85 37.49 -22.41
C GLY A 188 -6.18 37.72 -21.04
N HIS A 189 -6.96 37.78 -19.96
CA HIS A 189 -6.45 37.95 -18.59
C HIS A 189 -6.41 36.66 -17.77
N ILE A 190 -7.14 35.61 -18.17
CA ILE A 190 -7.30 34.38 -17.36
C ILE A 190 -6.54 33.20 -17.97
N PHE A 191 -6.78 32.88 -19.25
CA PHE A 191 -6.17 31.73 -19.92
C PHE A 191 -6.21 31.90 -21.45
N PRO A 192 -5.13 31.57 -22.19
CA PRO A 192 -3.80 31.17 -21.71
C PRO A 192 -2.91 32.34 -21.21
N ARG A 193 -1.84 32.01 -20.47
CA ARG A 193 -0.82 32.93 -19.93
C ARG A 193 0.60 32.56 -20.40
N SER A 194 1.57 33.42 -20.12
CA SER A 194 2.99 33.21 -20.46
C SER A 194 3.70 32.12 -19.64
N SER A 195 3.10 31.67 -18.53
CA SER A 195 3.65 30.62 -17.67
C SER A 195 3.00 29.27 -17.95
N LEU A 196 3.83 28.30 -18.34
CA LEU A 196 3.42 26.91 -18.55
C LEU A 196 2.72 26.34 -17.32
N PHE A 197 3.30 26.57 -16.14
CA PHE A 197 2.79 26.02 -14.89
C PHE A 197 1.48 26.68 -14.48
N TYR A 198 1.30 27.98 -14.75
CA TYR A 198 0.03 28.65 -14.54
C TYR A 198 -1.07 28.05 -15.43
N ASN A 199 -0.76 27.80 -16.71
CA ASN A 199 -1.71 27.19 -17.63
C ASN A 199 -2.12 25.78 -17.21
N PHE A 200 -1.17 24.96 -16.76
CA PHE A 200 -1.47 23.62 -16.24
C PHE A 200 -2.31 23.69 -14.95
N ASP A 201 -1.96 24.58 -14.04
CA ASP A 201 -2.70 24.80 -12.80
C ASP A 201 -4.15 25.27 -13.06
N PHE A 202 -4.35 26.14 -14.06
CA PHE A 202 -5.68 26.52 -14.54
C PHE A 202 -6.47 25.31 -15.06
N LEU A 203 -5.85 24.49 -15.92
CA LEU A 203 -6.48 23.33 -16.52
C LEU A 203 -6.80 22.22 -15.51
N PHE A 204 -6.03 22.10 -14.42
CA PHE A 204 -6.28 21.11 -13.38
C PHE A 204 -7.31 21.55 -12.34
N TRP A 205 -7.27 22.81 -11.91
CA TRP A 205 -7.98 23.26 -10.72
C TRP A 205 -8.75 24.56 -10.94
N ARG A 206 -8.06 25.66 -11.25
CA ARG A 206 -8.69 26.99 -11.22
C ARG A 206 -9.79 27.17 -12.27
N GLY A 207 -9.77 26.44 -13.38
CA GLY A 207 -10.84 26.48 -14.37
C GLY A 207 -12.23 26.21 -13.76
N LYS A 208 -12.31 25.34 -12.76
CA LYS A 208 -13.57 25.03 -12.04
C LYS A 208 -14.09 26.23 -11.25
N GLU A 209 -13.18 27.01 -10.66
CA GLU A 209 -13.51 28.23 -9.90
C GLU A 209 -14.09 29.32 -10.81
N PHE A 210 -13.73 29.30 -12.11
CA PHE A 210 -14.32 30.16 -13.14
C PHE A 210 -15.62 29.60 -13.75
N GLY A 211 -16.21 28.56 -13.16
CA GLY A 211 -17.47 27.98 -13.60
C GLY A 211 -17.37 27.06 -14.82
N ILE A 212 -16.16 26.62 -15.20
CA ILE A 212 -15.98 25.66 -16.29
C ILE A 212 -16.29 24.26 -15.77
N GLU A 213 -17.15 23.55 -16.48
CA GLU A 213 -17.51 22.17 -16.17
C GLU A 213 -16.27 21.25 -16.18
N GLU A 214 -16.20 20.33 -15.22
CA GLU A 214 -15.10 19.37 -15.12
C GLU A 214 -14.94 18.53 -16.39
N GLU A 215 -16.05 18.12 -17.01
CA GLU A 215 -16.03 17.34 -18.25
C GLU A 215 -15.39 18.10 -19.42
N THR A 216 -15.52 19.43 -19.41
CA THR A 216 -14.93 20.34 -20.40
C THR A 216 -13.43 20.49 -20.16
N LEU A 217 -13.01 20.69 -18.90
CA LEU A 217 -11.59 20.74 -18.56
C LEU A 217 -10.89 19.42 -18.87
N GLU A 218 -11.55 18.28 -18.68
CA GLU A 218 -10.99 16.97 -19.02
C GLU A 218 -10.54 16.84 -20.48
N LEU A 219 -10.99 17.69 -21.41
CA LEU A 219 -10.58 17.66 -22.83
C LEU A 219 -9.13 18.11 -23.06
N PHE A 220 -8.53 18.87 -22.14
CA PHE A 220 -7.24 19.52 -22.36
C PHE A 220 -6.09 18.59 -22.76
N PRO A 221 -5.95 17.34 -22.25
CA PRO A 221 -4.83 16.47 -22.61
C PRO A 221 -4.82 16.12 -24.10
N TRP A 222 -6.00 15.95 -24.71
CA TRP A 222 -6.14 15.71 -26.14
C TRP A 222 -5.81 16.97 -26.94
N ILE A 223 -6.28 18.14 -26.51
CA ILE A 223 -5.98 19.42 -27.17
C ILE A 223 -4.46 19.65 -27.20
N LEU A 224 -3.77 19.52 -26.07
CA LEU A 224 -2.31 19.68 -26.01
C LEU A 224 -1.58 18.71 -26.94
N TRP A 225 -2.01 17.45 -26.96
CA TRP A 225 -1.40 16.42 -27.81
C TRP A 225 -1.55 16.71 -29.30
N TYR A 226 -2.75 17.14 -29.72
CA TYR A 226 -3.03 17.43 -31.11
C TYR A 226 -2.40 18.75 -31.58
N ILE A 227 -2.28 19.75 -30.71
CA ILE A 227 -1.44 20.93 -30.96
C ILE A 227 0.01 20.52 -31.25
N TRP A 228 0.57 19.63 -30.43
CA TRP A 228 1.94 19.13 -30.62
C TRP A 228 2.10 18.27 -31.88
N LYS A 229 1.13 17.40 -32.18
CA LYS A 229 1.14 16.62 -33.44
C LYS A 229 1.07 17.51 -34.66
N SER A 230 0.15 18.47 -34.70
CA SER A 230 0.01 19.44 -35.79
C SER A 230 1.32 20.22 -35.99
N ARG A 231 1.96 20.67 -34.90
CA ARG A 231 3.29 21.29 -34.93
C ARG A 231 4.35 20.38 -35.55
N ASN A 232 4.44 19.12 -35.12
CA ASN A 232 5.45 18.21 -35.64
C ASN A 232 5.22 17.85 -37.10
N ARG A 233 3.96 17.69 -37.50
CA ARG A 233 3.59 17.46 -38.88
C ARG A 233 4.02 18.62 -39.77
N PHE A 234 3.89 19.86 -39.30
CA PHE A 234 4.47 21.01 -39.97
C PHE A 234 6.00 20.91 -40.08
N CYS A 235 6.71 20.57 -38.99
CA CYS A 235 8.17 20.47 -39.01
C CYS A 235 8.73 19.37 -39.94
N PHE A 236 8.03 18.24 -40.06
CA PHE A 236 8.53 17.07 -40.80
C PHE A 236 7.94 16.92 -42.20
N GLU A 237 6.70 17.37 -42.41
CA GLU A 237 5.96 17.22 -43.67
C GLU A 237 5.65 18.56 -44.35
N ASN A 238 6.04 19.69 -43.73
CA ASN A 238 5.65 21.05 -44.16
C ASN A 238 4.13 21.24 -44.32
N PHE A 239 3.34 20.43 -43.61
CA PHE A 239 1.89 20.44 -43.68
C PHE A 239 1.30 21.37 -42.63
N LYS A 240 0.52 22.37 -43.08
CA LYS A 240 -0.18 23.32 -42.22
C LYS A 240 -1.62 22.85 -41.98
N GLU A 241 -1.81 22.03 -40.95
CA GLU A 241 -3.14 21.57 -40.57
C GLU A 241 -4.00 22.74 -40.04
N PRO A 242 -5.23 22.91 -40.54
CA PRO A 242 -6.14 23.94 -40.02
C PRO A 242 -6.43 23.74 -38.53
N PRO A 243 -6.45 24.81 -37.72
CA PRO A 243 -6.80 24.77 -36.29
C PRO A 243 -8.12 24.06 -35.99
N GLN A 244 -9.13 24.28 -36.83
CA GLN A 244 -10.46 23.68 -36.71
C GLN A 244 -10.40 22.15 -36.83
N GLU A 245 -9.64 21.65 -37.79
CA GLU A 245 -9.45 20.20 -38.01
C GLU A 245 -8.64 19.57 -36.87
N THR A 246 -7.58 20.27 -36.41
CA THR A 246 -6.77 19.84 -35.27
C THR A 246 -7.64 19.68 -34.02
N LEU A 247 -8.52 20.67 -33.75
CA LEU A 247 -9.43 20.64 -32.62
C LEU A 247 -10.51 19.55 -32.77
N ALA A 248 -11.13 19.44 -33.95
CA ALA A 248 -12.16 18.43 -34.21
C ALA A 248 -11.62 17.01 -33.97
N LEU A 249 -10.37 16.77 -34.37
CA LEU A 249 -9.69 15.50 -34.12
C LEU A 249 -9.43 15.27 -32.63
N ALA A 250 -8.98 16.29 -31.89
CA ALA A 250 -8.79 16.19 -30.44
C ALA A 250 -10.09 15.83 -29.70
N LEU A 251 -11.19 16.52 -30.01
CA LEU A 251 -12.50 16.28 -29.40
C LEU A 251 -13.04 14.90 -29.75
N ARG A 252 -12.93 14.49 -31.02
CA ARG A 252 -13.37 13.16 -31.47
C ARG A 252 -12.67 12.04 -30.69
N GLU A 253 -11.36 12.14 -30.54
CA GLU A 253 -10.56 11.13 -29.83
C GLU A 253 -10.86 11.12 -28.32
N ALA A 254 -11.14 12.29 -27.72
CA ALA A 254 -11.61 12.37 -26.35
C ALA A 254 -12.96 11.65 -26.17
N SER A 255 -13.92 11.90 -27.07
CA SER A 255 -15.23 11.24 -27.04
C SER A 255 -15.13 9.73 -27.24
N VAL A 256 -14.31 9.26 -28.18
CA VAL A 256 -14.08 7.82 -28.41
C VAL A 256 -13.50 7.17 -27.15
N TRP A 257 -12.49 7.80 -26.53
CA TRP A 257 -11.91 7.28 -25.31
C TRP A 257 -12.90 7.25 -24.14
N LYS A 258 -13.69 8.33 -23.94
CA LYS A 258 -14.72 8.37 -22.90
C LYS A 258 -15.74 7.25 -23.08
N LYS A 259 -16.26 7.05 -24.30
CA LYS A 259 -17.21 5.96 -24.62
C LYS A 259 -16.64 4.56 -24.35
N ALA A 260 -15.35 4.34 -24.63
CA ALA A 260 -14.72 3.04 -24.42
C ALA A 260 -14.36 2.74 -22.96
N ASN A 261 -14.26 3.77 -22.09
CA ASN A 261 -13.79 3.62 -20.71
C ASN A 261 -14.86 3.95 -19.65
N MET A 262 -15.98 4.55 -20.05
CA MET A 262 -17.20 4.54 -19.27
C MET A 262 -17.72 3.11 -19.26
N LYS A 263 -17.43 2.38 -18.19
CA LYS A 263 -18.21 1.20 -17.83
C LYS A 263 -19.67 1.66 -17.76
N GLU A 264 -20.60 0.96 -18.42
CA GLU A 264 -22.01 1.03 -18.04
C GLU A 264 -22.01 0.92 -16.51
N ALA A 265 -22.54 1.95 -15.83
CA ALA A 265 -22.59 1.96 -14.39
C ALA A 265 -23.30 0.67 -14.00
N ALA A 266 -22.57 -0.26 -13.38
CA ALA A 266 -23.18 -1.42 -12.77
C ALA A 266 -24.24 -0.86 -11.81
N ASP A 267 -25.48 -1.17 -12.11
CA ASP A 267 -26.64 -0.78 -11.34
C ASP A 267 -26.37 -1.08 -9.86
N PRO A 268 -26.49 -0.11 -8.94
CA PRO A 268 -26.35 -0.38 -7.50
C PRO A 268 -27.25 -1.53 -7.03
N GLU A 269 -28.36 -1.79 -7.74
CA GLU A 269 -29.23 -2.94 -7.47
C GLU A 269 -28.62 -4.30 -7.86
N SER A 270 -27.69 -4.35 -8.82
CA SER A 270 -27.08 -5.62 -9.23
C SER A 270 -26.04 -6.14 -8.23
N LEU A 271 -25.39 -5.24 -7.48
CA LEU A 271 -24.45 -5.61 -6.41
C LEU A 271 -25.18 -5.95 -5.09
N ALA A 272 -26.36 -5.35 -4.87
CA ALA A 272 -27.25 -5.72 -3.77
C ALA A 272 -27.92 -7.09 -4.00
N ARG A 273 -28.19 -7.48 -5.25
CA ARG A 273 -28.77 -8.81 -5.57
C ARG A 273 -27.80 -9.99 -5.45
N SER A 274 -26.49 -9.75 -5.32
CA SER A 274 -25.51 -10.81 -5.06
C SER A 274 -25.34 -11.19 -3.58
N VAL A 275 -26.07 -10.55 -2.66
CA VAL A 275 -26.13 -10.94 -1.23
C VAL A 275 -27.56 -11.32 -0.84
N LEU A 276 -28.19 -12.21 -1.62
CA LEU A 276 -29.15 -13.13 -1.04
C LEU A 276 -28.36 -14.34 -0.58
N LEU A 277 -27.89 -14.28 0.67
CA LEU A 277 -27.48 -15.48 1.39
C LEU A 277 -28.63 -16.49 1.28
N PRO A 278 -28.39 -17.72 0.81
CA PRO A 278 -29.36 -18.79 0.97
C PRO A 278 -29.79 -18.85 2.44
N ALA A 279 -31.09 -18.68 2.66
CA ALA A 279 -31.73 -18.86 3.94
C ALA A 279 -31.70 -20.35 4.34
N SER A 280 -30.53 -20.86 4.70
CA SER A 280 -30.29 -22.13 5.39
C SER A 280 -28.79 -22.47 5.41
N PHE A 281 -27.93 -21.61 5.96
CA PHE A 281 -26.65 -22.11 6.47
C PHE A 281 -26.89 -22.68 7.87
N PRO A 282 -26.30 -23.83 8.23
CA PRO A 282 -26.34 -24.28 9.62
C PRO A 282 -25.82 -23.16 10.51
N ARG A 283 -26.50 -22.93 11.64
CA ARG A 283 -26.15 -21.88 12.61
C ARG A 283 -24.77 -22.22 13.18
N ILE A 284 -23.74 -21.57 12.65
CA ILE A 284 -22.35 -21.82 13.01
C ILE A 284 -21.92 -20.75 14.01
N SER A 285 -21.44 -21.19 15.17
CA SER A 285 -20.76 -20.32 16.14
C SER A 285 -19.52 -19.69 15.48
N GLU A 286 -19.36 -18.39 15.61
CA GLU A 286 -18.28 -17.62 14.96
C GLU A 286 -17.27 -17.14 15.99
N CYS A 287 -15.99 -17.34 15.71
CA CYS A 287 -14.87 -16.90 16.54
C CYS A 287 -14.31 -15.57 16.04
N GLN A 288 -14.57 -14.50 16.78
CA GLN A 288 -14.01 -13.18 16.54
C GLN A 288 -12.61 -13.10 17.12
N ILE A 289 -11.63 -12.61 16.36
CA ILE A 289 -10.23 -12.51 16.76
C ILE A 289 -9.70 -11.09 16.57
N ASP A 290 -8.78 -10.67 17.43
CA ASP A 290 -8.07 -9.39 17.32
C ASP A 290 -6.73 -9.45 18.04
N ALA A 291 -5.82 -8.54 17.68
CA ALA A 291 -4.56 -8.37 18.37
C ALA A 291 -4.23 -6.91 18.69
N SER A 292 -3.52 -6.73 19.80
CA SER A 292 -3.08 -5.44 20.30
C SER A 292 -1.57 -5.40 20.30
N TRP A 293 -1.01 -4.50 19.48
CA TRP A 293 0.43 -4.33 19.31
C TRP A 293 0.84 -2.85 19.41
N HIS A 294 2.00 -2.57 19.99
CA HIS A 294 2.60 -1.25 20.04
C HIS A 294 4.13 -1.36 19.86
N SER A 295 4.74 -0.39 19.17
CA SER A 295 6.17 -0.46 18.83
C SER A 295 7.08 -0.29 20.04
N GLU A 296 6.62 0.40 21.08
CA GLU A 296 7.41 0.70 22.29
C GLU A 296 7.18 -0.33 23.41
N ASP A 297 6.11 -1.13 23.32
CA ASP A 297 5.78 -2.11 24.33
C ASP A 297 6.65 -3.37 24.19
N SER A 298 6.87 -4.12 25.27
CA SER A 298 7.60 -5.40 25.21
C SER A 298 6.70 -6.61 24.96
N LEU A 299 5.38 -6.40 24.97
CA LEU A 299 4.36 -7.44 24.89
C LEU A 299 3.33 -7.16 23.78
N SER A 300 2.69 -8.22 23.33
CA SER A 300 1.51 -8.17 22.45
C SER A 300 0.33 -8.84 23.14
N GLY A 301 -0.84 -8.25 22.99
CA GLY A 301 -2.09 -8.80 23.51
C GLY A 301 -2.87 -9.49 22.40
N HIS A 302 -3.48 -10.61 22.72
CA HIS A 302 -4.28 -11.43 21.81
C HIS A 302 -5.64 -11.65 22.46
N GLY A 303 -6.71 -11.52 21.68
CA GLY A 303 -8.07 -11.65 22.15
C GLY A 303 -8.91 -12.42 21.14
N TRP A 304 -9.70 -13.36 21.63
CA TRP A 304 -10.72 -14.01 20.82
C TRP A 304 -11.99 -14.29 21.61
N VAL A 305 -13.13 -14.31 20.90
CA VAL A 305 -14.44 -14.60 21.48
C VAL A 305 -15.22 -15.50 20.53
N LEU A 306 -15.66 -16.65 21.02
CA LEU A 306 -16.58 -17.53 20.31
C LEU A 306 -18.02 -17.14 20.66
N VAL A 307 -18.80 -16.76 19.64
CA VAL A 307 -20.16 -16.26 19.78
C VAL A 307 -21.14 -17.17 19.05
N ASP A 308 -22.27 -17.48 19.68
CA ASP A 308 -23.44 -18.09 19.03
C ASP A 308 -24.70 -17.27 19.36
N GLN A 309 -25.39 -16.74 18.34
CA GLN A 309 -26.60 -15.92 18.50
C GLN A 309 -26.42 -14.82 19.56
N ASP A 310 -25.32 -14.06 19.46
CA ASP A 310 -24.87 -13.01 20.39
C ASP A 310 -24.45 -13.46 21.80
N ARG A 311 -24.64 -14.74 22.15
CA ARG A 311 -24.17 -15.33 23.40
C ARG A 311 -22.71 -15.71 23.30
N ILE A 312 -21.94 -15.35 24.31
CA ILE A 312 -20.53 -15.72 24.41
C ILE A 312 -20.46 -17.15 24.95
N LEU A 313 -19.89 -18.05 24.16
CA LEU A 313 -19.70 -19.44 24.56
C LEU A 313 -18.36 -19.61 25.28
N GLN A 314 -17.32 -19.02 24.72
CA GLN A 314 -15.94 -19.07 25.20
C GLN A 314 -15.24 -17.78 24.81
N LEU A 315 -14.26 -17.39 25.60
CA LEU A 315 -13.36 -16.30 25.27
C LEU A 315 -11.94 -16.65 25.70
N GLY A 316 -10.99 -16.04 25.02
CA GLY A 316 -9.58 -16.11 25.35
C GLY A 316 -8.94 -14.73 25.35
N LEU A 317 -8.08 -14.51 26.33
CA LEU A 317 -7.14 -13.41 26.33
C LEU A 317 -5.73 -13.88 26.71
N MET A 318 -4.73 -13.43 25.96
CA MET A 318 -3.33 -13.81 26.17
C MET A 318 -2.43 -12.60 26.00
N SER A 319 -1.39 -12.53 26.82
CA SER A 319 -0.28 -11.61 26.65
C SER A 319 0.99 -12.42 26.36
N SER A 320 1.57 -12.18 25.19
CA SER A 320 2.81 -12.80 24.74
C SER A 320 3.94 -11.79 24.66
N ARG A 321 5.17 -12.25 24.43
CA ARG A 321 6.25 -11.38 23.97
C ARG A 321 5.83 -10.65 22.70
N ARG A 322 6.37 -9.45 22.47
CA ARG A 322 5.99 -8.61 21.33
C ARG A 322 6.24 -9.33 20.00
N SER A 323 5.20 -9.42 19.17
CA SER A 323 5.33 -9.87 17.78
C SER A 323 6.12 -8.85 16.94
N LEU A 324 6.62 -9.23 15.76
CA LEU A 324 7.44 -8.33 14.93
C LEU A 324 6.70 -7.10 14.40
N SER A 325 5.40 -7.25 14.12
CA SER A 325 4.55 -6.17 13.61
C SER A 325 3.11 -6.38 14.06
N PRO A 326 2.23 -5.36 13.91
CA PRO A 326 0.79 -5.54 14.16
C PRO A 326 0.21 -6.73 13.41
N LEU A 327 0.59 -6.91 12.15
CA LEU A 327 0.09 -8.01 11.31
C LEU A 327 0.58 -9.40 11.78
N HIS A 328 1.79 -9.50 12.35
CA HIS A 328 2.21 -10.74 13.01
C HIS A 328 1.36 -11.02 14.24
N ALA A 329 1.03 -10.00 15.04
CA ALA A 329 0.19 -10.15 16.20
C ALA A 329 -1.23 -10.64 15.83
N GLU A 330 -1.82 -10.13 14.74
CA GLU A 330 -3.13 -10.60 14.23
C GLU A 330 -3.10 -12.10 13.89
N ILE A 331 -2.07 -12.54 13.15
CA ILE A 331 -1.92 -13.94 12.76
C ILE A 331 -1.61 -14.82 13.99
N ASP A 332 -0.78 -14.34 14.91
CA ASP A 332 -0.51 -15.00 16.18
C ASP A 332 -1.80 -15.23 16.98
N SER A 333 -2.70 -14.23 17.00
CA SER A 333 -4.01 -14.32 17.65
C SER A 333 -4.91 -15.36 16.98
N LEU A 334 -4.94 -15.41 15.64
CA LEU A 334 -5.64 -16.47 14.89
C LEU A 334 -5.11 -17.86 15.24
N LEU A 335 -3.79 -18.06 15.15
CA LEU A 335 -3.16 -19.36 15.43
C LEU A 335 -3.45 -19.81 16.86
N TRP A 336 -3.38 -18.89 17.82
CA TRP A 336 -3.70 -19.18 19.21
C TRP A 336 -5.18 -19.52 19.42
N ALA A 337 -6.09 -18.78 18.78
CA ALA A 337 -7.53 -19.10 18.82
C ALA A 337 -7.81 -20.49 18.24
N MET A 338 -7.18 -20.85 17.12
CA MET A 338 -7.30 -22.19 16.51
C MET A 338 -6.83 -23.28 17.47
N GLU A 339 -5.66 -23.12 18.11
CA GLU A 339 -5.13 -24.05 19.11
C GLU A 339 -6.11 -24.22 20.30
N CYS A 340 -6.65 -23.12 20.82
CA CYS A 340 -7.62 -23.17 21.90
C CYS A 340 -8.91 -23.90 21.50
N LEU A 341 -9.48 -23.59 20.33
CA LEU A 341 -10.70 -24.26 19.87
C LEU A 341 -10.50 -25.76 19.65
N ILE A 342 -9.37 -26.17 19.08
CA ILE A 342 -9.00 -27.58 18.94
C ILE A 342 -8.91 -28.26 20.33
N SER A 343 -8.27 -27.60 21.31
CA SER A 343 -8.14 -28.15 22.66
C SER A 343 -9.47 -28.31 23.39
N LEU A 344 -10.47 -27.49 23.03
CA LEU A 344 -11.84 -27.54 23.54
C LEU A 344 -12.73 -28.54 22.78
N GLY A 345 -12.20 -29.22 21.76
CA GLY A 345 -12.96 -30.13 20.89
C GLY A 345 -13.91 -29.41 19.93
N ILE A 346 -13.73 -28.10 19.72
CA ILE A 346 -14.55 -27.28 18.83
C ILE A 346 -13.90 -27.31 17.45
N THR A 347 -14.46 -28.11 16.55
CA THR A 347 -13.91 -28.32 15.19
C THR A 347 -14.60 -27.47 14.12
N ASN A 348 -15.51 -26.59 14.50
CA ASN A 348 -16.18 -25.68 13.57
C ASN A 348 -15.33 -24.40 13.41
N GLY A 349 -14.71 -24.23 12.25
CA GLY A 349 -13.69 -23.21 12.02
C GLY A 349 -14.19 -21.95 11.35
N ALA A 350 -15.27 -21.32 11.85
CA ALA A 350 -15.71 -20.01 11.35
C ALA A 350 -15.07 -18.87 12.16
N PHE A 351 -14.23 -18.07 11.51
CA PHE A 351 -13.48 -16.98 12.12
C PHE A 351 -13.86 -15.62 11.52
N ALA A 352 -13.71 -14.55 12.29
CA ALA A 352 -13.90 -13.18 11.84
C ALA A 352 -12.80 -12.27 12.37
N SER A 353 -12.30 -11.38 11.50
CA SER A 353 -11.28 -10.38 11.84
C SER A 353 -11.51 -9.08 11.07
N ASP A 354 -11.05 -7.95 11.62
CA ASP A 354 -11.05 -6.65 10.95
C ASP A 354 -9.75 -6.36 10.16
N CYS A 355 -8.85 -7.35 10.06
CA CYS A 355 -7.59 -7.22 9.32
C CYS A 355 -7.69 -7.79 7.90
N SER A 356 -7.90 -6.90 6.91
CA SER A 356 -7.97 -7.27 5.49
C SER A 356 -6.63 -7.80 4.93
N ASP A 357 -5.50 -7.31 5.45
CA ASP A 357 -4.17 -7.82 5.11
C ASP A 357 -4.03 -9.30 5.51
N MET A 358 -4.55 -9.71 6.68
CA MET A 358 -4.51 -11.11 7.13
C MET A 358 -5.32 -12.01 6.22
N ILE A 359 -6.52 -11.60 5.80
CA ILE A 359 -7.35 -12.38 4.87
C ILE A 359 -6.61 -12.56 3.54
N SER A 360 -5.98 -11.49 3.04
CA SER A 360 -5.18 -11.53 1.82
C SER A 360 -3.98 -12.50 1.91
N ILE A 361 -3.38 -12.63 3.10
CA ILE A 361 -2.31 -13.61 3.37
C ILE A 361 -2.86 -15.04 3.30
N LEU A 362 -4.01 -15.29 3.93
CA LEU A 362 -4.60 -16.64 3.98
C LEU A 362 -5.08 -17.12 2.62
N ASP A 363 -5.55 -16.21 1.76
CA ASP A 363 -5.94 -16.49 0.37
C ASP A 363 -4.73 -16.80 -0.54
N ASN A 364 -3.58 -16.16 -0.30
CA ASN A 364 -2.37 -16.35 -1.12
C ASN A 364 -1.11 -16.46 -0.25
N GLN A 365 -1.00 -17.59 0.44
CA GLN A 365 0.01 -17.81 1.49
C GLN A 365 1.46 -17.76 0.97
N ASP A 366 1.69 -18.21 -0.26
CA ASP A 366 3.03 -18.26 -0.85
C ASP A 366 3.51 -16.88 -1.35
N ALA A 367 2.60 -15.90 -1.46
CA ALA A 367 2.93 -14.54 -1.85
C ALA A 367 3.44 -13.67 -0.68
N TRP A 368 3.55 -14.21 0.54
CA TRP A 368 3.93 -13.45 1.73
C TRP A 368 5.07 -14.14 2.51
N PRO A 369 6.30 -14.17 1.97
CA PRO A 369 7.44 -14.84 2.60
C PRO A 369 7.78 -14.37 4.02
N SER A 370 7.42 -13.13 4.40
CA SER A 370 7.58 -12.66 5.78
C SER A 370 6.83 -13.48 6.83
N PHE A 371 5.78 -14.18 6.42
CA PHE A 371 4.89 -14.94 7.33
C PHE A 371 4.99 -16.45 7.13
N ALA A 372 6.08 -16.94 6.51
CA ALA A 372 6.21 -18.34 6.13
C ALA A 372 6.11 -19.31 7.33
N ALA A 373 6.67 -18.94 8.49
CA ALA A 373 6.64 -19.76 9.70
C ALA A 373 5.22 -19.84 10.30
N GLU A 374 4.52 -18.70 10.34
CA GLU A 374 3.13 -18.60 10.76
C GLU A 374 2.22 -19.38 9.82
N MET A 375 2.41 -19.25 8.51
CA MET A 375 1.61 -19.96 7.51
C MET A 375 1.80 -21.47 7.56
N SER A 376 3.00 -21.97 7.85
CA SER A 376 3.16 -23.40 8.07
C SER A 376 2.45 -23.91 9.34
N SER A 377 2.38 -23.08 10.38
CA SER A 377 1.60 -23.41 11.58
C SER A 377 0.11 -23.41 11.26
N PHE A 378 -0.36 -22.40 10.52
CA PHE A 378 -1.74 -22.30 10.04
C PHE A 378 -2.15 -23.54 9.22
N ARG A 379 -1.34 -23.93 8.22
CA ARG A 379 -1.58 -25.13 7.40
C ARG A 379 -1.66 -26.41 8.22
N SER A 380 -0.96 -26.49 9.34
CA SER A 380 -1.02 -27.65 10.23
C SER A 380 -2.31 -27.64 11.07
N LEU A 381 -2.71 -26.48 11.59
CA LEU A 381 -3.90 -26.33 12.42
C LEU A 381 -5.20 -26.45 11.62
N VAL A 382 -5.23 -25.92 10.39
CA VAL A 382 -6.44 -25.94 9.55
C VAL A 382 -6.90 -27.36 9.23
N CYS A 383 -5.99 -28.35 9.19
CA CYS A 383 -6.31 -29.76 8.98
C CYS A 383 -7.21 -30.37 10.07
N PHE A 384 -7.29 -29.76 11.25
CA PHE A 384 -8.16 -30.23 12.34
C PHE A 384 -9.59 -29.68 12.23
N PHE A 385 -9.87 -28.77 11.30
CA PHE A 385 -11.19 -28.21 11.04
C PHE A 385 -11.76 -28.81 9.75
N PRO A 386 -12.85 -29.62 9.82
CA PRO A 386 -13.50 -30.16 8.61
C PRO A 386 -14.02 -29.08 7.65
N SER A 387 -14.34 -27.91 8.21
CA SER A 387 -14.69 -26.70 7.46
C SER A 387 -14.01 -25.51 8.14
N PHE A 388 -13.23 -24.75 7.36
CA PHE A 388 -12.59 -23.52 7.79
C PHE A 388 -13.07 -22.36 6.91
N SER A 389 -13.48 -21.27 7.53
CA SER A 389 -13.78 -20.01 6.88
C SER A 389 -13.30 -18.85 7.74
N ILE A 390 -12.82 -17.80 7.09
CA ILE A 390 -12.49 -16.54 7.77
C ILE A 390 -13.05 -15.39 6.94
N ARG A 391 -13.68 -14.41 7.59
CA ARG A 391 -14.25 -13.25 6.90
C ARG A 391 -13.84 -11.92 7.52
N PHE A 392 -13.86 -10.90 6.68
CA PHE A 392 -13.65 -9.52 7.10
C PHE A 392 -14.89 -9.00 7.83
N VAL A 393 -14.67 -8.34 8.97
CA VAL A 393 -15.69 -7.55 9.68
C VAL A 393 -15.20 -6.12 9.91
N PRO A 394 -16.06 -5.10 9.79
CA PRO A 394 -15.65 -3.75 10.19
C PRO A 394 -15.30 -3.71 11.68
N ARG A 395 -14.33 -2.89 12.06
CA ARG A 395 -13.85 -2.75 13.46
C ARG A 395 -14.96 -2.50 14.49
N SER A 396 -16.03 -1.81 14.08
CA SER A 396 -17.21 -1.58 14.93
C SER A 396 -17.95 -2.86 15.36
N PHE A 397 -17.75 -3.96 14.62
CA PHE A 397 -18.34 -5.28 14.89
C PHE A 397 -17.35 -6.24 15.57
N ASN A 398 -16.06 -5.88 15.71
CA ASN A 398 -15.01 -6.69 16.35
C ASN A 398 -14.59 -6.17 17.74
N THR A 399 -15.46 -5.39 18.39
CA THR A 399 -15.14 -4.64 19.62
C THR A 399 -14.84 -5.53 20.82
N ARG A 400 -15.44 -6.73 20.89
CA ARG A 400 -15.21 -7.69 21.98
C ARG A 400 -13.76 -8.20 21.96
N ALA A 401 -13.32 -8.72 20.82
CA ALA A 401 -11.96 -9.22 20.66
C ALA A 401 -10.91 -8.11 20.82
N ASP A 402 -11.15 -6.92 20.25
CA ASP A 402 -10.27 -5.73 20.41
C ASP A 402 -10.12 -5.31 21.88
N CYS A 403 -11.22 -5.36 22.65
CA CYS A 403 -11.16 -5.05 24.07
C CYS A 403 -10.31 -6.07 24.83
N LEU A 404 -10.50 -7.38 24.58
CA LEU A 404 -9.73 -8.45 25.22
C LEU A 404 -8.23 -8.33 24.90
N ALA A 405 -7.88 -8.13 23.63
CA ALA A 405 -6.50 -7.97 23.20
C ALA A 405 -5.83 -6.76 23.88
N LYS A 406 -6.50 -5.60 23.93
CA LYS A 406 -5.98 -4.41 24.61
C LYS A 406 -5.79 -4.60 26.10
N LYS A 407 -6.75 -5.23 26.78
CA LYS A 407 -6.67 -5.50 28.22
C LYS A 407 -5.56 -6.50 28.54
N ALA A 408 -5.37 -7.50 27.68
CA ALA A 408 -4.29 -8.47 27.84
C ALA A 408 -2.92 -7.79 27.78
N ARG A 409 -2.69 -6.95 26.76
CA ARG A 409 -1.43 -6.18 26.64
C ARG A 409 -1.21 -5.24 27.83
N ALA A 410 -2.25 -4.52 28.24
CA ALA A 410 -2.19 -3.54 29.32
C ALA A 410 -1.81 -4.15 30.70
N ARG A 411 -1.97 -5.47 30.88
CA ARG A 411 -1.59 -6.17 32.12
C ARG A 411 -0.07 -6.27 32.32
N ASN A 412 0.72 -5.98 31.28
CA ASN A 412 2.19 -5.93 31.33
C ASN A 412 2.86 -7.17 31.97
N SER A 413 2.28 -8.35 31.76
CA SER A 413 2.77 -9.64 32.25
C SER A 413 2.45 -10.73 31.22
N LEU A 414 3.24 -11.81 31.19
CA LEU A 414 2.98 -12.96 30.32
C LEU A 414 1.94 -13.86 30.97
N PHE A 415 0.84 -14.14 30.27
CA PHE A 415 -0.20 -15.05 30.73
C PHE A 415 -1.10 -15.48 29.57
N SER A 416 -1.83 -16.56 29.76
CA SER A 416 -2.92 -16.99 28.88
C SER A 416 -4.12 -17.39 29.73
N HIS A 417 -5.32 -16.98 29.34
CA HIS A 417 -6.55 -17.31 30.03
C HIS A 417 -7.66 -17.62 29.03
N VAL A 418 -8.37 -18.72 29.26
CA VAL A 418 -9.52 -19.17 28.46
C VAL A 418 -10.64 -19.54 29.43
N SER A 419 -11.85 -19.03 29.18
CA SER A 419 -13.00 -19.22 30.07
C SER A 419 -14.31 -19.09 29.31
N SER A 420 -15.38 -19.67 29.85
CA SER A 420 -16.76 -19.44 29.41
C SER A 420 -17.36 -18.13 29.93
N SER A 421 -16.74 -17.51 30.93
CA SER A 421 -17.16 -16.24 31.51
C SER A 421 -16.03 -15.20 31.49
N VAL A 422 -16.41 -13.93 31.44
CA VAL A 422 -15.46 -12.82 31.62
C VAL A 422 -14.90 -12.90 33.04
N PRO A 423 -13.57 -12.90 33.23
CA PRO A 423 -12.98 -12.90 34.55
C PRO A 423 -13.35 -11.63 35.33
N ASP A 424 -13.67 -11.75 36.62
CA ASP A 424 -14.13 -10.62 37.45
C ASP A 424 -13.14 -9.45 37.53
N TRP A 425 -11.84 -9.73 37.34
CA TRP A 425 -10.78 -8.71 37.33
C TRP A 425 -10.72 -7.91 36.03
N LEU A 426 -11.44 -8.31 34.99
CA LEU A 426 -11.58 -7.58 33.74
C LEU A 426 -12.74 -6.59 33.88
N SER A 427 -12.42 -5.34 34.21
CA SER A 427 -13.36 -4.21 34.05
C SER A 427 -13.61 -3.99 32.54
N LEU A 428 -14.61 -4.70 32.02
CA LEU A 428 -15.13 -4.56 30.65
C LEU A 428 -16.45 -3.79 30.70
N ALA A 429 -16.79 -3.12 29.59
CA ALA A 429 -18.09 -2.50 29.46
C ALA A 429 -19.17 -3.59 29.42
N GLU A 430 -20.13 -3.54 30.35
CA GLU A 430 -21.25 -4.50 30.45
C GLU A 430 -22.03 -4.62 29.13
N SER A 431 -22.07 -3.55 28.33
CA SER A 431 -22.70 -3.54 26.99
C SER A 431 -22.01 -4.43 25.95
N LEU A 432 -20.70 -4.67 26.10
CA LEU A 432 -19.93 -5.52 25.18
C LEU A 432 -20.01 -7.00 25.56
N PHE A 433 -20.22 -7.30 26.84
CA PHE A 433 -20.23 -8.66 27.39
C PHE A 433 -21.47 -8.83 28.28
N PRO A 434 -22.68 -8.92 27.70
CA PRO A 434 -23.90 -9.09 28.48
C PRO A 434 -23.80 -10.40 29.28
N ILE A 435 -23.94 -10.28 30.60
CA ILE A 435 -23.97 -11.42 31.51
C ILE A 435 -25.26 -12.19 31.23
N SER A 436 -25.14 -13.45 30.84
CA SER A 436 -26.27 -14.36 30.59
C SER A 436 -26.87 -14.89 31.86
#